data_AF-A0A017T5U2-F1
#
_entry.id   AF-A0A017T5U2-F1
#
_cell.length_a   1.000
_cell.length_b   1.000
_cell.length_c   1.000
_cell.angle_alpha   90.00
_cell.angle_beta   90.00
_cell.angle_gamma   90.00
#
_symmetry.space_group_name_H-M   'P 1'
#
loop_
_entity.id
_entity.type
_entity.pdbx_description
1 polymer ?
#
loop_
_entity_poly.entity_id
_entity_poly.type
_entity_poly.pdbx_seq_one_letter_code
_entity_poly.pdbx_strand_id
1 'polypeptide(L)'
;MAPDAFALREGARLVSGHGDDGRFPQIIEAVEPQRRVAYRWANWFAPEEPEEGTATRVEITLLPEGTTTRVRVVECGFDTLRLDAKAQQQAAVDNGVAWAAVLAALKKTVEQGDG
;
A
#
# COMPACT_ATOMS: atom_id res chain seq x y z
N MET A 1 6.03 -10.27 -17.01
CA MET A 1 4.60 -10.57 -16.78
C MET A 1 3.92 -9.23 -16.56
N ALA A 2 3.01 -8.81 -17.43
CA ALA A 2 2.16 -7.66 -17.10
C ALA A 2 1.36 -8.04 -15.84
N PRO A 3 1.16 -7.14 -14.86
CA PRO A 3 0.24 -7.44 -13.77
C PRO A 3 -1.13 -7.77 -14.38
N ASP A 4 -1.74 -8.86 -13.94
CA ASP A 4 -3.12 -9.20 -14.33
C ASP A 4 -3.98 -7.95 -14.20
N ALA A 5 -4.79 -7.65 -15.21
CA ALA A 5 -5.64 -6.46 -15.21
C ALA A 5 -6.54 -6.50 -13.96
N PHE A 6 -6.21 -5.69 -12.96
CA PHE A 6 -6.97 -5.60 -11.72
C PHE A 6 -7.97 -4.44 -11.83
N ALA A 7 -9.19 -4.65 -11.32
CA ALA A 7 -10.17 -3.59 -11.25
C ALA A 7 -9.90 -2.72 -10.03
N LEU A 8 -9.51 -1.47 -10.23
CA LEU A 8 -9.40 -0.50 -9.16
C LEU A 8 -10.79 0.09 -8.86
N ARG A 9 -11.56 -0.62 -8.04
CA ARG A 9 -12.87 -0.19 -7.54
C ARG A 9 -13.07 -0.61 -6.09
N GLU A 10 -13.93 0.09 -5.38
CA GLU A 10 -14.29 -0.27 -4.00
C GLU A 10 -14.78 -1.72 -3.90
N GLY A 11 -14.35 -2.39 -2.84
CA GLY A 11 -14.59 -3.81 -2.58
C GLY A 11 -13.82 -4.78 -3.49
N ALA A 12 -12.99 -4.31 -4.42
CA ALA A 12 -12.16 -5.20 -5.23
C ALA A 12 -11.08 -5.85 -4.37
N ARG A 13 -10.96 -7.18 -4.50
CA ARG A 13 -9.83 -7.94 -3.97
C ARG A 13 -8.73 -8.03 -5.02
N LEU A 14 -7.51 -7.72 -4.62
CA LEU A 14 -6.31 -7.86 -5.44
C LEU A 14 -5.20 -8.53 -4.63
N VAL A 15 -4.23 -9.12 -5.32
CA VAL A 15 -3.09 -9.77 -4.67
C VAL A 15 -1.83 -9.23 -5.30
N SER A 16 -1.08 -8.43 -4.54
CA SER A 16 0.24 -7.97 -4.99
C SER A 16 1.26 -9.07 -4.74
N GLY A 17 2.06 -9.39 -5.76
CA GLY A 17 3.25 -10.24 -5.62
C GLY A 17 4.51 -9.40 -5.76
N HIS A 18 5.52 -9.66 -4.94
CA HIS A 18 6.84 -9.07 -5.10
C HIS A 18 7.88 -10.20 -5.17
N GLY A 19 8.14 -10.72 -6.37
CA GLY A 19 9.12 -11.80 -6.56
C GLY A 19 8.89 -12.98 -5.60
N ASP A 20 9.94 -13.33 -4.85
CA ASP A 20 9.94 -14.40 -3.85
C ASP A 20 9.42 -13.96 -2.47
N ASP A 21 9.17 -12.65 -2.26
CA ASP A 21 8.79 -12.06 -0.96
C ASP A 21 7.33 -12.32 -0.57
N GLY A 22 6.59 -13.09 -1.37
CA GLY A 22 5.27 -13.58 -1.06
C GLY A 22 4.13 -12.86 -1.79
N ARG A 23 2.90 -13.27 -1.43
CA ARG A 23 1.66 -12.76 -1.99
C ARG A 23 0.88 -12.08 -0.88
N PHE A 24 0.49 -10.83 -1.13
CA PHE A 24 -0.19 -10.00 -0.15
C PHE A 24 -1.60 -9.70 -0.65
N PRO A 25 -2.63 -10.40 -0.13
CA PRO A 25 -4.01 -10.07 -0.42
C PRO A 25 -4.34 -8.65 0.08
N GLN A 26 -5.11 -7.92 -0.72
CA GLN A 26 -5.54 -6.56 -0.43
C GLN A 26 -7.01 -6.38 -0.83
N ILE A 27 -7.72 -5.55 -0.08
CA ILE A 27 -9.10 -5.12 -0.37
C ILE A 27 -9.12 -3.62 -0.58
N ILE A 28 -9.56 -3.17 -1.76
CA ILE A 28 -9.75 -1.76 -2.07
C ILE A 28 -10.95 -1.23 -1.29
N GLU A 29 -10.77 -0.13 -0.57
CA GLU A 29 -11.83 0.50 0.23
C GLU A 29 -12.32 1.82 -0.34
N ALA A 30 -11.46 2.54 -1.06
CA ALA A 30 -11.82 3.81 -1.68
C ALA A 30 -11.05 4.01 -2.98
N VAL A 31 -11.73 4.55 -4.00
CA VAL A 31 -11.10 4.96 -5.26
C VAL A 31 -11.69 6.28 -5.71
N GLU A 32 -10.86 7.30 -5.79
CA GLU A 32 -11.17 8.56 -6.44
C GLU A 32 -10.14 8.75 -7.56
N PRO A 33 -10.56 8.60 -8.83
CA PRO A 33 -9.64 8.65 -9.97
C PRO A 33 -8.73 9.87 -9.92
N GLN A 34 -7.42 9.62 -10.10
CA GLN A 34 -6.36 10.65 -10.12
C GLN A 34 -6.22 11.47 -8.82
N ARG A 35 -6.88 11.08 -7.72
CA ARG A 35 -6.87 11.82 -6.45
C ARG A 35 -6.52 10.95 -5.27
N ARG A 36 -7.10 9.77 -5.16
CA ARG A 36 -6.99 8.94 -3.97
C ARG A 36 -7.25 7.47 -4.26
N VAL A 37 -6.49 6.61 -3.59
CA VAL A 37 -6.80 5.19 -3.45
C VAL A 37 -6.52 4.80 -2.02
N ALA A 38 -7.38 3.97 -1.45
CA ALA A 38 -7.15 3.42 -0.13
C ALA A 38 -7.51 1.93 -0.11
N TYR A 39 -6.71 1.14 0.60
CA TYR A 39 -6.86 -0.30 0.68
C TYR A 39 -6.43 -0.83 2.04
N ARG A 40 -6.91 -2.03 2.38
CA ARG A 40 -6.44 -2.82 3.51
C ARG A 40 -5.63 -4.00 3.02
N TRP A 41 -4.59 -4.36 3.76
CA TRP A 41 -3.72 -5.48 3.44
C TRP A 41 -3.17 -6.13 4.71
N ALA A 42 -2.95 -7.44 4.65
CA ALA A 42 -2.43 -8.23 5.77
C ALA A 42 -0.90 -8.42 5.65
N ASN A 43 -0.13 -7.33 5.51
CA ASN A 43 1.30 -7.42 5.19
C ASN A 43 2.08 -8.34 6.16
N TRP A 44 1.82 -8.20 7.45
CA TRP A 44 2.48 -8.95 8.53
C TRP A 44 1.88 -10.33 8.81
N PHE A 45 0.78 -10.65 8.16
CA PHE A 45 0.04 -11.90 8.31
C PHE A 45 -0.14 -12.61 6.97
N ALA A 46 0.59 -12.20 5.93
CA ALA A 46 0.48 -12.82 4.62
C ALA A 46 0.80 -14.32 4.69
N PRO A 47 0.04 -15.19 3.99
CA PRO A 47 -0.95 -14.88 2.95
C PRO A 47 -2.40 -14.76 3.46
N GLU A 48 -2.63 -14.49 4.75
CA GLU A 48 -3.99 -14.32 5.30
C GLU A 48 -4.78 -13.19 4.61
N GLU A 49 -6.10 -13.27 4.65
CA GLU A 49 -6.96 -12.21 4.14
C GLU A 49 -6.94 -10.99 5.09
N PRO A 50 -7.13 -9.76 4.57
CA PRO A 50 -7.12 -8.56 5.38
C PRO A 50 -8.39 -8.48 6.24
N GLU A 51 -8.23 -8.75 7.54
CA GLU A 51 -9.30 -8.74 8.53
C GLU A 51 -8.94 -7.84 9.72
N GLU A 52 -9.87 -7.71 10.66
CA GLU A 52 -9.64 -6.95 11.90
C GLU A 52 -8.51 -7.57 12.72
N GLY A 53 -7.48 -6.76 12.98
CA GLY A 53 -6.28 -7.13 13.72
C GLY A 53 -5.24 -7.92 12.95
N THR A 54 -5.46 -8.20 11.66
CA THR A 54 -4.43 -8.75 10.76
C THR A 54 -4.02 -7.76 9.68
N ALA A 55 -4.78 -6.68 9.51
CA ALA A 55 -4.57 -5.71 8.45
C ALA A 55 -4.29 -4.29 8.95
N THR A 56 -3.43 -3.60 8.22
CA THR A 56 -3.31 -2.14 8.25
C THR A 56 -4.04 -1.53 7.05
N ARG A 57 -4.37 -0.25 7.16
CA ARG A 57 -4.99 0.53 6.09
C ARG A 57 -3.97 1.49 5.50
N VAL A 58 -3.77 1.39 4.19
CA VAL A 58 -2.96 2.33 3.41
C VAL A 58 -3.88 3.27 2.66
N GLU A 59 -3.56 4.55 2.68
CA GLU A 59 -4.19 5.58 1.88
C GLU A 59 -3.13 6.37 1.12
N ILE A 60 -3.29 6.45 -0.20
CA ILE A 60 -2.44 7.22 -1.10
C ILE A 60 -3.28 8.36 -1.66
N THR A 61 -2.78 9.58 -1.55
CA THR A 61 -3.41 10.79 -2.11
C THR A 61 -2.46 11.52 -3.03
N LEU A 62 -2.99 12.03 -4.13
CA LEU A 62 -2.29 12.84 -5.13
C LEU A 62 -2.79 14.28 -5.02
N LEU A 63 -1.87 15.21 -4.80
CA LEU A 63 -2.15 16.64 -4.67
C LEU A 63 -1.38 17.39 -5.75
N PRO A 64 -2.04 18.17 -6.61
CA PRO A 64 -1.36 19.05 -7.55
C PRO A 64 -0.49 20.08 -6.81
N GLU A 65 0.76 20.24 -7.23
CA GLU A 65 1.69 21.22 -6.68
C GLU A 65 2.45 21.91 -7.82
N GLY A 66 1.82 22.94 -8.39
CA GLY A 66 2.33 23.64 -9.57
C GLY A 66 2.44 22.70 -10.77
N THR A 67 3.65 22.51 -11.29
CA THR A 67 3.95 21.57 -12.38
C THR A 67 4.27 20.15 -11.89
N THR A 68 4.19 19.91 -10.58
CA THR A 68 4.51 18.63 -9.95
C THR A 68 3.27 18.03 -9.27
N THR A 69 3.37 16.77 -8.85
CA THR A 69 2.35 16.12 -8.01
C THR A 69 2.99 15.70 -6.70
N ARG A 70 2.41 16.14 -5.58
CA ARG A 70 2.75 15.64 -4.26
C ARG A 70 2.00 14.34 -4.00
N VAL A 71 2.74 13.26 -3.83
CA VAL A 71 2.22 11.96 -3.42
C VAL A 71 2.35 11.87 -1.90
N ARG A 72 1.25 11.59 -1.21
CA ARG A 72 1.24 11.32 0.24
C ARG A 72 0.74 9.91 0.47
N VAL A 73 1.48 9.15 1.28
CA VAL A 73 1.09 7.84 1.78
C VAL A 73 0.86 7.94 3.28
N VAL A 74 -0.25 7.41 3.76
CA VAL A 74 -0.55 7.24 5.18
C VAL A 74 -0.91 5.77 5.38
N GLU A 75 -0.20 5.12 6.30
CA GLU A 75 -0.58 3.78 6.75
C GLU A 75 -0.92 3.82 8.23
N CYS A 76 -2.08 3.28 8.59
CA CYS A 76 -2.58 3.27 9.96
C CYS A 76 -3.14 1.91 10.38
N GLY A 77 -3.40 1.74 11.68
CA GLY A 77 -3.94 0.51 12.27
C GLY A 77 -2.89 -0.45 12.85
N PHE A 78 -1.62 -0.05 12.95
CA PHE A 78 -0.55 -0.88 13.52
C PHE A 78 -0.82 -1.28 14.98
N ASP A 79 -1.46 -0.42 15.76
CA ASP A 79 -1.86 -0.65 17.16
C ASP A 79 -3.01 -1.66 17.31
N THR A 80 -3.76 -1.91 16.23
CA THR A 80 -4.84 -2.90 16.20
C THR A 80 -4.35 -4.30 15.83
N LEU A 81 -3.11 -4.43 15.32
CA LEU A 81 -2.56 -5.71 14.91
C LEU A 81 -2.47 -6.66 16.11
N ARG A 82 -2.74 -7.95 15.89
CA ARG A 82 -2.63 -9.04 16.89
C ARG A 82 -1.17 -9.41 17.16
N LEU A 83 -0.35 -8.39 17.39
CA LEU A 83 1.06 -8.44 17.72
C LEU A 83 1.24 -7.83 19.11
N ASP A 84 2.35 -8.13 19.78
CA ASP A 84 2.71 -7.38 20.97
C ASP A 84 3.11 -5.92 20.62
N ALA A 85 3.07 -5.02 21.60
CA ALA A 85 3.31 -3.60 21.38
C ALA A 85 4.69 -3.30 20.75
N LYS A 86 5.72 -4.10 21.04
CA LYS A 86 7.05 -3.92 20.47
C LYS A 86 7.05 -4.31 18.99
N ALA A 87 6.41 -5.42 18.64
CA ALA A 87 6.23 -5.86 17.27
C ALA A 87 5.34 -4.90 16.46
N GLN A 88 4.28 -4.34 17.05
CA GLN A 88 3.46 -3.30 16.42
C GLN A 88 4.29 -2.05 16.07
N GLN A 89 5.15 -1.59 17.00
CA GLN A 89 6.03 -0.45 16.77
C GLN A 89 7.06 -0.75 15.68
N GLN A 90 7.67 -1.94 15.71
CA GLN A 90 8.63 -2.35 14.70
C GLN A 90 7.97 -2.43 13.31
N ALA A 91 6.74 -2.94 13.24
CA ALA A 91 5.97 -3.01 12.00
C ALA A 91 5.75 -1.63 11.36
N ALA A 92 5.44 -0.62 12.18
CA ALA A 92 5.29 0.76 11.71
C ALA A 92 6.61 1.35 11.18
N VAL A 93 7.73 1.06 11.86
CA VAL A 93 9.07 1.53 11.44
C VAL A 93 9.49 0.88 10.13
N ASP A 94 9.36 -0.44 10.03
CA ASP A 94 9.77 -1.21 8.85
C ASP A 94 8.97 -0.82 7.62
N ASN A 95 7.64 -0.69 7.75
CA ASN A 95 6.80 -0.20 6.65
C ASN A 95 7.16 1.25 6.28
N GLY A 96 7.50 2.11 7.25
CA GLY A 96 7.97 3.47 6.97
C GLY A 96 9.22 3.49 6.07
N VAL A 97 10.20 2.62 6.35
CA VAL A 97 11.40 2.46 5.53
C VAL A 97 11.07 1.91 4.14
N ALA A 98 10.21 0.88 4.07
CA ALA A 98 9.77 0.29 2.82
C ALA A 98 9.04 1.30 1.92
N TRP A 99 8.14 2.11 2.49
CA TRP A 99 7.43 3.17 1.76
C TRP A 99 8.36 4.23 1.19
N ALA A 100 9.41 4.62 1.94
CA ALA A 100 10.41 5.56 1.43
C ALA A 100 11.12 5.00 0.18
N ALA A 101 11.47 3.71 0.18
CA ALA A 101 12.08 3.05 -0.98
C ALA A 101 11.12 2.96 -2.17
N VAL A 102 9.84 2.59 -1.93
CA VAL A 102 8.81 2.51 -2.97
C VAL A 102 8.56 3.88 -3.61
N LEU A 103 8.45 4.95 -2.82
CA LEU A 103 8.24 6.31 -3.34
C LEU A 103 9.46 6.83 -4.13
N ALA A 104 10.68 6.48 -3.71
CA ALA A 104 11.89 6.79 -4.47
C ALA A 104 11.91 6.08 -5.83
N ALA A 105 11.51 4.79 -5.87
CA ALA A 105 11.39 4.03 -7.11
C ALA A 105 10.30 4.61 -8.03
N LEU A 106 9.12 4.94 -7.48
CA LEU A 106 8.03 5.59 -8.23
C LEU A 106 8.49 6.88 -8.89
N LYS A 107 9.16 7.75 -8.13
CA LYS A 107 9.71 9.01 -8.65
C LYS A 107 10.63 8.75 -9.85
N LYS A 108 11.57 7.81 -9.71
CA LYS A 108 12.49 7.44 -10.79
C LYS A 108 11.76 6.96 -12.04
N THR A 109 10.77 6.07 -11.88
CA THR A 109 9.98 5.54 -13.02
C THR A 109 9.24 6.66 -13.76
N VAL A 110 8.57 7.56 -13.03
CA VAL A 110 7.82 8.67 -13.64
C VAL A 110 8.75 9.66 -14.34
N GLU A 111 9.94 9.93 -13.78
CA GLU A 111 10.92 10.84 -14.39
C GLU A 111 11.60 10.25 -15.63
N GLN A 112 11.72 8.92 -15.71
CA GLN A 112 12.32 8.23 -16.85
C GLN A 112 11.36 8.09 -18.05
N GLY A 113 10.07 8.37 -17.86
CA GLY A 113 9.10 8.44 -18.96
C GLY A 113 8.66 7.09 -19.52
N ASP A 114 8.91 5.98 -18.82
CA ASP A 114 8.37 4.67 -19.18
C ASP A 114 6.88 4.59 -18.81
N GLY A 115 6.04 5.16 -19.67
CA GLY A 115 4.57 5.14 -19.60
C GLY A 115 3.95 4.91 -20.96
#